data_AF-A0A7C0Y6T0-F1
#
_entry.id   AF-A0A7C0Y6T0-F1
#
_cell.length_a   1.000
_cell.length_b   1.000
_cell.length_c   1.000
_cell.angle_alpha   90.00
_cell.angle_beta   90.00
_cell.angle_gamma   90.00
#
_symmetry.space_group_name_H-M   'P 1'
#
loop_
_entity.id
_entity.type
_entity.pdbx_description
1 polymer ?
#
loop_
_entity_poly.entity_id
_entity_poly.type
_entity_poly.pdbx_seq_one_letter_code
_entity_poly.pdbx_strand_id
1 'polypeptide(L)'
;MWKLEEKKKFLGLITMLAEFYNKKYSDLLTEIWIEALSLYPFEKVKKAVYKYMLSEKSAPQLIDVIKLVEQIDKLDEEIEILKKIEEKWNKILLNILHLFE
;
A
#
# COMPACT_ATOMS: atom_id res chain seq x y z
N MET A 1 6.42 20.88 -9.32
CA MET A 1 7.40 20.02 -10.01
C MET A 1 7.61 18.79 -9.16
N TRP A 2 7.26 17.62 -9.65
CA TRP A 2 7.50 16.36 -8.95
C TRP A 2 9.01 16.13 -8.77
N LYS A 3 9.43 15.53 -7.64
CA LYS A 3 10.82 15.09 -7.49
C LYS A 3 11.06 13.96 -8.49
N LEU A 4 11.99 14.18 -9.42
CA LEU A 4 12.38 13.27 -10.51
C LEU A 4 12.67 11.83 -10.02
N GLU A 5 13.05 11.71 -8.74
CA GLU A 5 13.33 10.45 -8.05
C GLU A 5 12.08 9.61 -7.73
N GLU A 6 10.94 10.23 -7.40
CA GLU A 6 9.70 9.48 -7.10
C GLU A 6 9.09 8.88 -8.36
N LYS A 7 9.06 9.64 -9.47
CA LYS A 7 8.58 9.12 -10.76
C LYS A 7 9.34 7.87 -11.20
N LYS A 8 10.66 7.81 -10.96
CA LYS A 8 11.48 6.63 -11.26
C LYS A 8 11.07 5.39 -10.45
N LYS A 9 10.68 5.58 -9.18
CA LYS A 9 10.22 4.48 -8.32
C LYS A 9 8.91 3.88 -8.84
N PHE A 10 7.95 4.72 -9.21
CA PHE A 10 6.67 4.28 -9.79
C PHE A 10 6.86 3.61 -11.14
N LEU A 11 7.71 4.17 -12.01
CA LEU A 11 8.04 3.54 -13.30
C LEU A 11 8.59 2.12 -13.10
N GLY A 12 9.57 1.95 -12.21
CA GLY A 12 10.12 0.62 -11.91
C GLY A 12 9.06 -0.38 -11.41
N LEU A 13 8.13 0.08 -10.57
CA LEU A 13 7.05 -0.76 -10.07
C LEU A 13 6.06 -1.18 -11.17
N ILE A 14 5.70 -0.26 -12.08
CA ILE A 14 4.80 -0.52 -13.20
C ILE A 14 5.45 -1.45 -14.23
N THR A 15 6.74 -1.27 -14.52
CA THR A 15 7.51 -2.16 -15.39
C THR A 15 7.56 -3.57 -14.82
N MET A 16 7.86 -3.72 -13.52
CA MET A 16 7.87 -5.02 -12.85
C MET A 16 6.49 -5.69 -12.90
N LEU A 17 5.41 -4.93 -12.71
CA LEU A 17 4.04 -5.45 -12.83
C LEU A 17 3.73 -5.92 -14.26
N ALA A 18 4.16 -5.15 -15.27
CA ALA A 18 3.97 -5.50 -16.67
C ALA A 18 4.74 -6.78 -17.04
N GLU A 19 5.99 -6.90 -16.60
CA GLU A 19 6.82 -8.11 -16.79
C GLU A 19 6.20 -9.35 -16.15
N PHE A 20 5.72 -9.23 -14.91
CA PHE A 20 5.12 -10.36 -14.19
C PHE A 20 3.92 -10.96 -14.93
N TYR A 21 3.08 -10.13 -15.55
CA TYR A 21 1.92 -10.57 -16.32
C TYR A 21 2.19 -10.71 -17.82
N ASN A 22 3.45 -10.61 -18.26
CA ASN A 22 3.86 -10.63 -19.67
C ASN A 22 3.04 -9.64 -20.54
N LYS A 23 2.80 -8.44 -20.01
CA LYS A 23 2.08 -7.35 -20.70
C LYS A 23 3.06 -6.27 -21.15
N LYS A 24 2.66 -5.54 -22.19
CA LYS A 24 3.31 -4.30 -22.63
C LYS A 24 2.33 -3.15 -22.43
N TYR A 25 2.71 -2.20 -21.59
CA TYR A 25 2.00 -0.93 -21.49
C TYR A 25 2.61 0.06 -22.48
N SER A 26 1.77 0.87 -23.12
CA SER A 26 2.26 1.99 -23.92
C SER A 26 2.88 3.05 -23.00
N ASP A 27 3.72 3.92 -23.57
CA ASP A 27 4.31 5.04 -22.82
C ASP A 27 3.20 5.93 -22.22
N LEU A 28 2.18 6.26 -23.02
CA LEU A 28 1.02 7.01 -22.57
C LEU A 28 0.28 6.34 -21.40
N LEU A 29 0.07 5.02 -21.47
CA LEU A 29 -0.59 4.30 -20.39
C LEU A 29 0.28 4.29 -19.13
N THR A 30 1.59 4.11 -19.29
CA THR A 30 2.55 4.14 -18.20
C THR A 30 2.59 5.51 -17.52
N GLU A 31 2.53 6.60 -18.28
CA GLU A 31 2.43 7.96 -17.76
C GLU A 31 1.14 8.16 -16.96
N ILE A 32 -0.01 7.73 -17.49
CA ILE A 32 -1.31 7.81 -16.77
C ILE A 32 -1.23 7.04 -15.45
N TRP A 33 -0.61 5.85 -15.45
CA TRP A 33 -0.40 5.08 -14.23
C TRP A 33 0.49 5.80 -13.23
N ILE A 34 1.61 6.38 -13.68
CA ILE A 34 2.51 7.13 -12.79
C ILE A 34 1.77 8.31 -12.18
N GLU A 35 1.08 9.12 -12.99
CA GLU A 35 0.37 10.29 -12.49
C GLU A 35 -0.70 9.91 -11.46
N ALA A 36 -1.54 8.91 -11.75
CA ALA A 36 -2.59 8.50 -10.84
C ALA A 36 -2.06 7.88 -9.54
N LEU A 37 -1.08 6.98 -9.62
CA LEU A 37 -0.53 6.31 -8.44
C LEU A 37 0.35 7.23 -7.60
N SER A 38 0.92 8.26 -8.19
CA SER A 38 1.76 9.23 -7.49
C SER A 38 0.99 10.14 -6.53
N LEU A 39 -0.35 10.14 -6.59
CA LEU A 39 -1.22 10.78 -5.59
C LEU A 39 -1.19 10.05 -4.23
N TYR A 40 -0.67 8.83 -4.19
CA TYR A 40 -0.63 7.98 -3.00
C TYR A 40 0.80 7.73 -2.53
N PRO A 41 1.02 7.43 -1.24
CA PRO A 41 2.34 7.05 -0.74
C PRO A 41 2.89 5.81 -1.47
N PHE A 42 4.13 5.91 -1.96
CA PHE A 42 4.76 4.85 -2.76
C PHE A 42 4.73 3.47 -2.06
N GLU A 43 5.01 3.41 -0.76
CA GLU A 43 5.00 2.13 -0.03
C GLU A 43 3.61 1.47 -0.02
N LYS A 44 2.53 2.25 -0.05
CA LYS A 44 1.16 1.71 -0.10
C LYS A 44 0.83 1.18 -1.49
N VAL A 45 1.19 1.93 -2.52
CA VAL A 45 1.06 1.50 -3.93
C VAL A 45 1.85 0.22 -4.16
N LYS A 46 3.09 0.16 -3.67
CA LYS A 46 3.95 -1.03 -3.72
C LYS A 46 3.29 -2.24 -3.03
N LYS A 47 2.75 -2.07 -1.82
CA LYS A 47 2.01 -3.14 -1.13
C LYS A 47 0.80 -3.62 -1.96
N ALA A 48 0.02 -2.70 -2.53
CA ALA A 48 -1.15 -3.03 -3.34
C ALA A 48 -0.75 -3.83 -4.60
N VAL A 49 0.27 -3.37 -5.32
CA VAL A 49 0.79 -4.06 -6.52
C VAL A 49 1.28 -5.47 -6.19
N TYR A 50 2.07 -5.64 -5.13
CA TYR A 50 2.50 -6.97 -4.71
C TYR A 50 1.35 -7.88 -4.29
N LYS A 51 0.36 -7.34 -3.59
CA LYS A 51 -0.83 -8.10 -3.20
C LYS A 51 -1.57 -8.62 -4.44
N TYR A 52 -1.71 -7.82 -5.49
CA TYR A 52 -2.26 -8.29 -6.77
C TYR A 52 -1.44 -9.41 -7.39
N MET A 53 -0.12 -9.24 -7.48
CA MET A 53 0.78 -10.27 -8.04
C MET A 53 0.69 -11.61 -7.31
N LEU A 54 0.40 -11.60 -6.01
CA LEU A 54 0.27 -12.80 -5.19
C LEU A 54 -1.12 -13.44 -5.23
N SER A 55 -2.18 -12.66 -5.49
CA SER A 55 -3.57 -13.12 -5.34
C SER A 55 -4.29 -13.34 -6.66
N GLU A 56 -3.91 -12.63 -7.72
CA GLU A 56 -4.65 -12.60 -8.98
C GLU A 56 -3.85 -13.16 -10.15
N LYS A 57 -4.52 -13.98 -10.98
CA LYS A 57 -3.93 -14.57 -12.20
C LYS A 57 -3.86 -13.58 -13.35
N SER A 58 -4.64 -12.50 -13.32
CA SER A 58 -4.70 -11.48 -14.37
C SER A 58 -4.10 -10.17 -13.92
N ALA A 59 -3.47 -9.45 -14.85
CA ALA A 59 -2.93 -8.13 -14.56
C ALA A 59 -4.07 -7.17 -14.15
N PRO A 60 -3.90 -6.43 -13.03
CA PRO A 60 -4.90 -5.49 -12.56
C PRO A 60 -5.05 -4.31 -13.52
N GLN A 61 -6.23 -3.70 -13.54
CA GLN A 61 -6.38 -2.36 -14.12
C GLN A 61 -5.91 -1.31 -13.12
N LEU A 62 -5.64 -0.09 -13.59
CA LEU A 62 -5.21 1.02 -12.73
C LEU A 62 -6.20 1.27 -11.58
N ILE A 63 -7.51 1.21 -11.88
CA ILE A 63 -8.57 1.44 -10.90
C ILE A 63 -8.58 0.36 -9.80
N ASP A 64 -8.19 -0.87 -10.13
CA ASP A 64 -8.13 -1.98 -9.18
C ASP A 64 -7.00 -1.74 -8.16
N VAL A 65 -5.83 -1.32 -8.66
CA VAL A 65 -4.69 -0.94 -7.80
C VAL A 65 -5.07 0.23 -6.89
N ILE A 66 -5.71 1.28 -7.43
CA ILE A 66 -6.14 2.45 -6.64
C ILE A 66 -7.11 2.03 -5.52
N LYS A 67 -8.15 1.25 -5.84
CA LYS A 67 -9.10 0.75 -4.83
C LYS A 67 -8.39 -0.02 -3.71
N LEU A 68 -7.41 -0.84 -4.06
CA LEU A 68 -6.67 -1.61 -3.07
C LEU A 68 -5.76 -0.72 -2.21
N VAL A 69 -5.17 0.33 -2.78
CA VAL A 69 -4.41 1.33 -2.01
C VAL A 69 -5.30 2.02 -0.98
N GLU A 70 -6.49 2.48 -1.38
CA GLU A 70 -7.47 3.11 -0.47
C GLU A 70 -7.98 2.15 0.62
N GLN A 71 -8.07 0.85 0.33
CA GLN A 71 -8.41 -0.16 1.34
C GLN A 71 -7.29 -0.36 2.37
N ILE A 72 -6.03 -0.30 1.92
CA ILE A 72 -4.86 -0.39 2.82
C ILE A 72 -4.86 0.79 3.80
N ASP A 73 -5.28 1.99 3.37
CA ASP A 73 -5.41 3.15 4.27
C ASP A 73 -6.32 2.87 5.47
N LYS A 74 -7.49 2.28 5.22
CA LYS A 74 -8.45 1.93 6.27
C LYS A 74 -7.89 0.89 7.24
N LEU A 75 -7.21 -0.13 6.72
CA LEU A 75 -6.62 -1.18 7.54
C LEU A 75 -5.46 -0.67 8.40
N ASP A 76 -4.59 0.19 7.86
CA ASP A 76 -3.49 0.79 8.63
C ASP A 76 -4.04 1.67 9.78
N GLU A 77 -5.11 2.42 9.53
CA GLU A 77 -5.81 3.21 10.57
C GLU A 77 -6.45 2.31 11.65
N GLU A 78 -7.14 1.24 11.24
CA GLU A 78 -7.72 0.26 12.18
C GLU A 78 -6.66 -0.41 13.05
N ILE A 79 -5.51 -0.79 12.48
CA ILE A 79 -4.38 -1.37 13.23
C ILE A 79 -3.83 -0.36 14.24
N GLU A 80 -3.73 0.93 13.89
CA GLU A 80 -3.25 1.95 14.82
C GLU A 80 -4.21 2.14 16.00
N ILE A 81 -5.52 2.08 15.75
CA ILE A 81 -6.53 2.11 16.82
C ILE A 81 -6.38 0.88 17.73
N LEU A 82 -6.21 -0.31 17.16
CA LEU A 82 -6.01 -1.54 17.93
C LEU A 82 -4.75 -1.49 18.80
N LYS A 83 -3.64 -0.95 18.29
CA LYS A 83 -2.42 -0.74 19.09
C LYS A 83 -2.64 0.21 20.26
N LYS A 84 -3.37 1.31 20.07
CA LYS A 84 -3.74 2.23 21.16
C LYS A 84 -4.59 1.54 22.23
N ILE A 85 -5.47 0.63 21.82
CA ILE A 85 -6.27 -0.18 22.74
C ILE A 85 -5.37 -1.16 23.51
N GLU A 86 -4.48 -1.85 22.82
CA GLU A 86 -3.50 -2.78 23.42
C GLU A 86 -2.62 -2.08 24.47
N GLU A 87 -2.08 -0.90 24.15
CA GLU A 87 -1.30 -0.10 25.10
C GLU A 87 -2.09 0.30 26.36
N LYS A 88 -3.38 0.64 26.20
CA LYS A 88 -4.26 0.94 27.35
C LYS A 88 -4.50 -0.29 28.22
N TRP A 89 -4.75 -1.45 27.62
CA TRP A 89 -4.93 -2.70 28.36
C TRP A 89 -3.67 -3.11 29.11
N ASN A 90 -2.49 -2.98 28.50
CA ASN A 90 -1.23 -3.25 29.17
C ASN A 90 -1.03 -2.38 30.41
N LYS A 91 -1.39 -1.09 30.36
CA LYS A 91 -1.38 -0.20 31.54
C LYS A 91 -2.34 -0.65 32.64
N ILE A 92 -3.54 -1.08 32.27
CA ILE A 92 -4.53 -1.60 33.23
C ILE A 92 -4.01 -2.86 33.90
N LEU A 93 -3.45 -3.79 33.12
CA LEU A 93 -2.86 -5.04 33.63
C LEU A 93 -1.73 -4.77 34.62
N LEU A 94 -0.83 -3.84 34.30
CA LEU A 94 0.24 -3.40 35.20
C LEU A 94 -0.32 -2.84 36.52
N ASN A 95 -1.35 -2.00 36.46
CA ASN A 95 -1.98 -1.45 37.66
C ASN A 95 -2.65 -2.53 38.51
N ILE A 96 -3.31 -3.51 37.88
CA ILE A 96 -3.93 -4.63 38.60
C ILE A 96 -2.85 -5.47 39.29
N LEU A 97 -1.74 -5.78 38.61
CA LEU A 97 -0.63 -6.53 39.20
C LEU A 97 -0.09 -5.83 40.45
N HIS A 98 0.09 -4.50 40.42
CA HIS A 98 0.52 -3.73 41.58
C HIS A 98 -0.47 -3.71 42.75
N LEU A 99 -1.76 -4.02 42.54
CA LEU A 99 -2.73 -4.11 43.64
C LEU A 99 -2.59 -5.40 44.47
N PHE A 100 -1.81 -6.37 43.97
CA PHE A 100 -1.55 -7.64 44.65
C PHE A 100 -0.12 -7.76 45.22
N GLU A 101 0.69 -6.70 45.08
CA GLU A 101 1.98 -6.50 45.75
C GLU A 101 1.79 -5.70 47.06
#